data_AF-A0AAN6TQD8-F1
#
_entry.id   AF-A0AAN6TQD8-F1
#
_cell.length_a   1.000
_cell.length_b   1.000
_cell.length_c   1.000
_cell.angle_alpha   90.00
_cell.angle_beta   90.00
_cell.angle_gamma   90.00
#
_symmetry.space_group_name_H-M   'P 1'
#
loop_
_entity.id
_entity.type
_entity.pdbx_description
1 polymer ?
#
loop_
_entity_poly.entity_id
_entity_poly.type
_entity_poly.pdbx_seq_one_letter_code
_entity_poly.pdbx_strand_id
1 'polypeptide(L)'
;MAIVTFLLSPWAPAALLVAAVAYYAYPYLVTYRHLRWIPGPFPAQFTNWWLLLVCRRGNRYETVDKLHKNLGPVVRIQPNHVSLCDDEAIQVVYGHGNGFLKADFYDAFVSIQRGLFNTRDRAEHSRKRKIVSHTFSVKSVAQFEPYIHSNLELFVRQLDSLISRSNNPDGAAYVDCLNWFNYLAFDVIGDLAFGAPFGMLSSGADMAEVRSSPDSPPIYAPAIEILNRRGEVSATLGILPQLKPYAKYFPDPFFSKGLQAVENLAGIAIARVKARLENPPPAQRKDLLQRLIEGRDEKGEPLGRQELTAEALTQLIAGSDTTSNSSCALLFHAVRTPGVIQKLQTELDAAIPADLDVPTFDMVRDLPYLSAVVNETLRFHSTSGIGLPRQVPPDSKGLHYKGHYFPPGTVLSVPTYSIHHSKEIWGPDADVFRPERWESLTPRQKNAFIPFSYGPRACVGRNVAEMEMKLIVATWARRYEVVLRQNHMDTREGFLRKPLGLEIGLRRRH
;
A
#
# COMPACT_ATOMS: atom_id res chain seq x y z
N MET A 1 49.14 11.62 1.32
CA MET A 1 50.23 10.72 1.76
C MET A 1 49.85 9.95 3.03
N ALA A 2 49.56 10.60 4.18
CA ALA A 2 49.28 9.90 5.45
C ALA A 2 48.15 8.84 5.43
N ILE A 3 47.01 9.11 4.78
CA ILE A 3 45.90 8.13 4.69
C ILE A 3 46.30 6.92 3.84
N VAL A 4 47.01 7.13 2.74
CA VAL A 4 47.48 6.05 1.85
C VAL A 4 48.53 5.20 2.56
N THR A 5 49.46 5.84 3.28
CA THR A 5 50.46 5.15 4.11
C THR A 5 49.80 4.34 5.22
N PHE A 6 48.74 4.87 5.86
CA PHE A 6 47.97 4.13 6.86
C PHE A 6 47.23 2.93 6.27
N LEU A 7 46.54 3.10 5.12
CA LEU A 7 45.81 2.02 4.45
C LEU A 7 46.72 0.89 3.96
N LEU A 8 47.97 1.19 3.62
CA LEU A 8 49.00 0.21 3.26
C LEU A 8 49.72 -0.39 4.47
N SER A 9 49.43 0.08 5.70
CA SER A 9 50.07 -0.44 6.91
C SER A 9 49.47 -1.79 7.32
N PRO A 10 50.25 -2.68 7.98
CA PRO A 10 49.73 -3.94 8.50
C PRO A 10 48.66 -3.75 9.60
N TRP A 11 48.56 -2.56 10.20
CA TRP A 11 47.58 -2.21 11.22
C TRP A 11 46.23 -1.75 10.64
N ALA A 12 46.17 -1.43 9.34
CA ALA A 12 44.97 -0.90 8.71
C ALA A 12 43.74 -1.82 8.88
N PRO A 13 43.83 -3.16 8.68
CA PRO A 13 42.69 -4.04 8.84
C PRO A 13 42.15 -4.07 10.28
N ALA A 14 43.05 -4.11 11.27
CA ALA A 14 42.67 -4.11 12.68
C ALA A 14 42.02 -2.78 13.09
N ALA A 15 42.60 -1.65 12.67
CA ALA A 15 42.06 -0.34 12.95
C ALA A 15 40.70 -0.10 12.26
N LEU A 16 40.53 -0.56 11.02
CA LEU A 16 39.24 -0.51 10.30
C LEU A 16 38.18 -1.39 10.99
N LEU A 17 38.56 -2.57 11.49
CA LEU A 17 37.65 -3.42 12.25
C LEU A 17 37.21 -2.74 13.56
N VAL A 18 38.16 -2.17 14.31
CA VAL A 18 37.85 -1.43 15.55
C VAL A 18 36.94 -0.23 15.25
N ALA A 19 37.25 0.53 14.20
CA ALA A 19 36.41 1.66 13.79
C ALA A 19 35.00 1.20 13.38
N ALA A 20 34.86 0.09 12.65
CA ALA A 20 33.56 -0.47 12.28
C ALA A 20 32.76 -0.95 13.50
N VAL A 21 33.40 -1.66 14.44
CA VAL A 21 32.76 -2.08 15.69
C VAL A 21 32.34 -0.85 16.51
N ALA A 22 33.22 0.15 16.66
CA ALA A 22 32.90 1.38 17.37
C ALA A 22 31.72 2.13 16.72
N TYR A 23 31.68 2.20 15.38
CA TYR A 23 30.59 2.84 14.64
C TYR A 23 29.21 2.24 14.94
N TYR A 24 29.11 0.91 15.06
CA TYR A 24 27.84 0.24 15.38
C TYR A 24 27.57 0.10 16.88
N ALA A 25 28.61 -0.04 17.71
CA ALA A 25 28.49 -0.18 19.16
C ALA A 25 28.22 1.16 19.86
N TYR A 26 28.78 2.26 19.38
CA TYR A 26 28.63 3.57 20.00
C TYR A 26 27.16 4.03 20.08
N PRO A 27 26.35 3.98 18.98
CA PRO A 27 24.94 4.30 19.08
C PRO A 27 24.17 3.40 20.04
N TYR A 28 24.53 2.11 20.14
CA TYR A 28 23.88 1.20 21.09
C TYR A 28 24.19 1.57 22.56
N LEU A 29 25.46 1.83 22.88
CA LEU A 29 25.93 2.10 24.24
C LEU A 29 25.60 3.52 24.73
N VAL A 30 25.56 4.49 23.82
CA VAL A 30 25.44 5.92 24.16
C VAL A 30 24.10 6.48 23.70
N THR A 31 23.87 6.58 22.39
CA THR A 31 22.71 7.27 21.80
C THR A 31 21.38 6.60 22.12
N TYR A 32 21.33 5.27 22.03
CA TYR A 32 20.13 4.44 22.17
C TYR A 32 20.16 3.59 23.45
N ARG A 33 20.93 4.01 24.46
CA ARG A 33 21.06 3.32 25.75
C ARG A 33 19.71 3.05 26.43
N HIS A 34 18.71 3.90 26.20
CA HIS A 34 17.36 3.77 26.75
C HIS A 34 16.57 2.61 26.10
N LEU A 35 16.96 2.18 24.90
CA LEU A 35 16.32 1.11 24.14
C LEU A 35 17.00 -0.27 24.34
N ARG A 36 18.07 -0.35 25.14
CA ARG A 36 18.86 -1.59 25.32
C ARG A 36 18.09 -2.74 25.96
N TRP A 37 17.05 -2.42 26.73
CA TRP A 37 16.22 -3.39 27.45
C TRP A 37 15.06 -3.93 26.62
N ILE A 38 14.82 -3.33 25.44
CA ILE A 38 13.74 -3.76 24.56
C ILE A 38 14.22 -4.98 23.79
N PRO A 39 13.49 -6.12 23.86
CA PRO A 39 13.89 -7.34 23.19
C PRO A 39 13.86 -7.16 21.66
N GLY A 40 14.75 -7.84 20.97
CA GLY A 40 14.83 -7.80 19.53
C GLY A 40 15.98 -8.64 19.00
N PRO A 41 16.00 -8.97 17.70
CA PRO A 41 17.09 -9.72 17.09
C PRO A 41 18.43 -9.04 17.37
N PHE A 42 19.43 -9.81 17.80
CA PHE A 42 20.72 -9.25 18.23
C PHE A 42 21.32 -8.27 17.21
N PRO A 43 21.41 -8.58 15.90
CA PRO A 43 21.93 -7.63 14.92
C PRO A 43 21.10 -6.34 14.78
N ALA A 44 19.78 -6.43 14.96
CA ALA A 44 18.86 -5.29 14.84
C ALA A 44 19.11 -4.21 15.90
N GLN A 45 19.74 -4.57 17.02
CA GLN A 45 20.05 -3.62 18.09
C GLN A 45 21.23 -2.70 17.73
N PHE A 46 22.11 -3.13 16.82
CA PHE A 46 23.34 -2.42 16.45
C PHE A 46 23.31 -1.84 15.04
N THR A 47 22.57 -2.47 14.11
CA THR A 47 22.58 -2.06 12.71
C THR A 47 21.24 -2.19 12.01
N ASN A 48 21.04 -1.35 11.00
CA ASN A 48 19.90 -1.38 10.08
C ASN A 48 19.99 -2.51 9.05
N TRP A 49 21.18 -3.10 8.84
CA TRP A 49 21.41 -4.14 7.82
C TRP A 49 20.52 -5.36 8.00
N TRP A 50 20.21 -5.73 9.24
CA TRP A 50 19.32 -6.85 9.51
C TRP A 50 17.93 -6.63 8.90
N LEU A 51 17.28 -5.51 9.21
CA LEU A 51 15.95 -5.22 8.68
C LEU A 51 16.00 -4.96 7.18
N LEU A 52 17.09 -4.36 6.66
CA LEU A 52 17.27 -4.17 5.22
C LEU A 52 17.27 -5.52 4.49
N LEU A 53 17.99 -6.51 5.00
CA LEU A 53 18.03 -7.86 4.41
C LEU A 53 16.67 -8.57 4.53
N VAL A 54 15.94 -8.37 5.62
CA VAL A 54 14.56 -8.87 5.77
C VAL A 54 13.63 -8.25 4.73
N CYS A 55 13.68 -6.93 4.53
CA CYS A 55 12.93 -6.23 3.48
C CYS A 55 13.32 -6.70 2.07
N ARG A 56 14.62 -6.85 1.80
CA ARG A 56 15.15 -7.31 0.51
C ARG A 56 14.63 -8.71 0.12
N ARG A 57 14.32 -9.54 1.11
CA ARG A 57 13.72 -10.88 0.94
C ARG A 57 12.19 -10.85 0.81
N GLY A 58 11.55 -9.73 1.14
CA GLY A 58 10.10 -9.55 1.06
C GLY A 58 9.31 -10.16 2.21
N ASN A 59 9.94 -10.31 3.39
CA ASN A 59 9.37 -11.06 4.53
C ASN A 59 9.25 -10.20 5.82
N ARG A 60 9.15 -8.88 5.73
CA ARG A 60 9.18 -8.01 6.92
C ARG A 60 7.93 -8.16 7.79
N TYR A 61 6.70 -8.14 7.24
CA TYR A 61 5.50 -8.34 8.08
C TYR A 61 5.55 -9.65 8.85
N GLU A 62 5.90 -10.75 8.16
CA GLU A 62 5.92 -12.09 8.76
C GLU A 62 7.02 -12.20 9.82
N THR A 63 8.20 -11.60 9.56
CA THR A 63 9.30 -11.58 10.52
C THR A 63 8.91 -10.78 11.77
N VAL A 64 8.32 -9.60 11.61
CA VAL A 64 7.89 -8.74 12.72
C VAL A 64 6.78 -9.41 13.53
N ASP A 65 5.84 -10.07 12.86
CA ASP A 65 4.77 -10.82 13.51
C ASP A 65 5.31 -11.98 14.36
N LYS A 66 6.24 -12.77 13.81
CA LYS A 66 6.93 -13.84 14.56
C LYS A 66 7.67 -13.29 15.77
N LEU A 67 8.30 -12.11 15.65
CA LEU A 67 8.96 -11.47 16.79
C LEU A 67 7.97 -11.07 17.87
N HIS A 68 6.82 -10.49 17.52
CA HIS A 68 5.80 -10.15 18.51
C HIS A 68 5.21 -11.37 19.20
N LYS A 69 4.96 -12.46 18.46
CA LYS A 69 4.50 -13.73 19.02
C LYS A 69 5.50 -14.34 20.02
N ASN A 70 6.80 -14.14 19.81
CA ASN A 70 7.85 -14.75 20.64
C ASN A 70 8.37 -13.85 21.77
N LEU A 71 8.41 -12.53 21.56
CA LEU A 71 9.08 -11.56 22.43
C LEU A 71 8.09 -10.61 23.13
N GLY A 72 6.82 -10.61 22.73
CA GLY A 72 5.77 -9.79 23.31
C GLY A 72 5.48 -8.50 22.52
N PRO A 73 4.72 -7.56 23.12
CA PRO A 73 4.12 -6.42 22.40
C PRO A 73 5.11 -5.31 22.03
N VAL A 74 6.32 -5.27 22.62
CA VAL A 74 7.31 -4.21 22.39
C VAL A 74 8.61 -4.83 21.87
N VAL A 75 8.95 -4.61 20.60
CA VAL A 75 10.09 -5.26 19.93
C VAL A 75 10.95 -4.25 19.21
N ARG A 76 12.27 -4.31 19.42
CA ARG A 76 13.26 -3.48 18.70
C ARG A 76 13.66 -4.14 17.39
N ILE A 77 13.47 -3.43 16.28
CA ILE A 77 13.71 -3.93 14.91
C ILE A 77 14.80 -3.17 14.14
N GLN A 78 15.26 -2.04 14.68
CA GLN A 78 16.46 -1.30 14.26
C GLN A 78 17.09 -0.62 15.48
N PRO A 79 18.31 -0.05 15.39
CA PRO A 79 18.95 0.62 16.53
C PRO A 79 18.08 1.71 17.15
N ASN A 80 17.30 2.45 16.36
CA ASN A 80 16.37 3.46 16.87
C ASN A 80 14.90 3.16 16.59
N HIS A 81 14.54 1.95 16.11
CA HIS A 81 13.17 1.63 15.71
C HIS A 81 12.58 0.54 16.60
N VAL A 82 11.48 0.86 17.26
CA VAL A 82 10.68 -0.06 18.06
C VAL A 82 9.29 -0.25 17.44
N SER A 83 8.89 -1.49 17.26
CA SER A 83 7.55 -1.89 16.83
C SER A 83 6.69 -2.21 18.07
N LEU A 84 5.46 -1.70 18.07
CA LEU A 84 4.51 -1.81 19.18
C LEU A 84 3.25 -2.53 18.68
N CYS A 85 3.08 -3.80 19.06
CA CYS A 85 1.90 -4.60 18.74
C CYS A 85 0.90 -4.55 19.89
N ASP A 86 0.27 -3.40 20.04
CA ASP A 86 -0.76 -3.12 21.04
C ASP A 86 -1.78 -2.11 20.49
N ASP A 87 -3.06 -2.27 20.82
CA ASP A 87 -4.12 -1.40 20.31
C ASP A 87 -4.04 0.03 20.88
N GLU A 88 -3.59 0.21 22.12
CA GLU A 88 -3.40 1.56 22.69
C GLU A 88 -2.27 2.33 21.98
N ALA A 89 -1.27 1.62 21.44
CA ALA A 89 -0.18 2.23 20.70
C ALA A 89 -0.64 2.95 19.42
N ILE A 90 -1.80 2.56 18.86
CA ILE A 90 -2.38 3.19 17.66
C ILE A 90 -2.62 4.68 17.92
N GLN A 91 -3.31 5.01 19.01
CA GLN A 91 -3.59 6.40 19.38
C GLN A 91 -2.30 7.13 19.75
N VAL A 92 -1.40 6.48 20.47
CA VAL A 92 -0.14 7.09 20.92
C VAL A 92 0.78 7.46 19.75
N VAL A 93 0.96 6.56 18.79
CA VAL A 93 1.91 6.72 17.68
C VAL A 93 1.29 7.45 16.49
N TYR A 94 0.02 7.16 16.18
CA TYR A 94 -0.64 7.70 14.98
C TYR A 94 -1.68 8.77 15.25
N GLY A 95 -2.08 8.99 16.51
CA GLY A 95 -3.10 9.96 16.87
C GLY A 95 -2.72 11.43 16.65
N HIS A 96 -3.68 12.31 16.92
CA HIS A 96 -3.49 13.75 16.84
C HIS A 96 -2.76 14.28 18.08
N GLY A 97 -2.14 15.46 17.97
CA GLY A 97 -1.58 16.18 19.11
C GLY A 97 -0.22 15.70 19.63
N ASN A 98 0.25 14.50 19.24
CA ASN A 98 1.55 13.96 19.66
C ASN A 98 2.77 14.62 19.00
N GLY A 99 2.57 15.36 17.90
CA GLY A 99 3.63 16.03 17.14
C GLY A 99 4.49 15.09 16.27
N PHE A 100 4.23 13.78 16.26
CA PHE A 100 5.08 12.78 15.61
C PHE A 100 5.18 13.03 14.10
N LEU A 101 6.40 12.87 13.58
CA LEU A 101 6.71 13.08 12.17
C LEU A 101 6.78 11.75 11.43
N LYS A 102 6.61 11.75 10.11
CA LYS A 102 7.01 10.60 9.29
C LYS A 102 8.54 10.45 9.38
N ALA A 103 9.03 9.23 9.59
CA ALA A 103 10.46 8.94 9.63
C ALA A 103 11.12 9.18 8.25
N ASP A 104 12.46 9.16 8.22
CA ASP A 104 13.26 9.23 6.98
C ASP A 104 13.03 8.06 6.02
N PHE A 105 12.46 6.96 6.49
CA PHE A 105 11.93 5.86 5.66
C PHE A 105 11.18 6.32 4.40
N TYR A 106 10.37 7.38 4.52
CA TYR A 106 9.56 7.90 3.42
C TYR A 106 10.38 8.60 2.33
N ASP A 107 11.64 8.94 2.58
CA ASP A 107 12.53 9.61 1.61
C ASP A 107 12.89 8.67 0.45
N ALA A 108 12.91 7.37 0.69
CA ALA A 108 13.11 6.35 -0.35
C ALA A 108 11.96 6.30 -1.37
N PHE A 109 10.79 6.86 -1.04
CA PHE A 109 9.59 6.87 -1.88
C PHE A 109 9.45 8.15 -2.72
N VAL A 110 10.35 9.12 -2.56
CA VAL A 110 10.38 10.33 -3.40
C VAL A 110 10.81 9.96 -4.82
N SER A 111 10.02 10.36 -5.83
CA SER A 111 10.30 10.09 -7.24
C SER A 111 10.62 11.38 -7.99
N ILE A 112 9.67 12.32 -8.04
CA ILE A 112 9.85 13.65 -8.67
C ILE A 112 10.03 14.70 -7.57
N GLN A 113 8.96 14.94 -6.82
CA GLN A 113 8.92 15.82 -5.66
C GLN A 113 8.19 15.08 -4.53
N ARG A 114 8.24 15.62 -3.32
CA ARG A 114 7.41 15.10 -2.23
C ARG A 114 5.93 15.34 -2.54
N GLY A 115 5.13 14.30 -2.44
CA GLY A 115 3.66 14.37 -2.39
C GLY A 115 3.15 14.13 -0.97
N LEU A 116 1.83 14.13 -0.77
CA LEU A 116 1.19 13.97 0.53
C LEU A 116 1.69 12.71 1.29
N PHE A 117 1.93 11.61 0.55
CA PHE A 117 2.39 10.35 1.11
C PHE A 117 3.77 10.43 1.77
N ASN A 118 4.72 11.17 1.21
CA ASN A 118 6.12 11.19 1.67
C ASN A 118 6.57 12.56 2.21
N THR A 119 5.70 13.58 2.25
CA THR A 119 5.96 14.83 2.97
C THR A 119 6.03 14.58 4.48
N ARG A 120 7.21 14.84 5.06
CA ARG A 120 7.51 14.65 6.48
C ARG A 120 7.19 15.89 7.31
N ASP A 121 7.57 17.06 6.78
CA ASP A 121 7.30 18.34 7.43
C ASP A 121 5.82 18.49 7.77
N ARG A 122 5.55 19.02 8.96
CA ARG A 122 4.19 19.09 9.49
C ARG A 122 3.37 20.16 8.79
N ALA A 123 3.94 21.35 8.59
CA ALA A 123 3.22 22.47 7.99
C ALA A 123 2.92 22.20 6.51
N GLU A 124 3.92 21.73 5.76
CA GLU A 124 3.78 21.34 4.36
C GLU A 124 2.76 20.22 4.19
N HIS A 125 2.80 19.20 5.06
CA HIS A 125 1.80 18.12 5.00
C HIS A 125 0.41 18.61 5.33
N SER A 126 0.22 19.45 6.35
CA SER A 126 -1.09 20.00 6.69
C SER A 126 -1.67 20.81 5.52
N ARG A 127 -0.85 21.64 4.86
CA ARG A 127 -1.24 22.38 3.65
C ARG A 127 -1.72 21.45 2.55
N LYS A 128 -0.90 20.46 2.18
CA LYS A 128 -1.24 19.45 1.15
C LYS A 128 -2.49 18.65 1.54
N ARG A 129 -2.57 18.21 2.80
CA ARG A 129 -3.69 17.41 3.30
C ARG A 129 -5.00 18.15 3.17
N LYS A 130 -5.02 19.45 3.49
CA LYS A 130 -6.22 20.28 3.36
C LYS A 130 -6.73 20.27 1.92
N ILE A 131 -5.85 20.58 0.97
CA ILE A 131 -6.17 20.60 -0.47
C ILE A 131 -6.68 19.24 -0.94
N VAL A 132 -5.93 18.17 -0.67
CA VAL A 132 -6.23 16.83 -1.18
C VAL A 132 -7.47 16.23 -0.51
N SER A 133 -7.72 16.49 0.77
CA SER A 133 -8.84 15.86 1.50
C SER A 133 -10.22 16.21 0.96
N HIS A 134 -10.42 17.42 0.42
CA HIS A 134 -11.69 17.83 -0.18
C HIS A 134 -12.05 16.99 -1.42
N THR A 135 -11.02 16.59 -2.19
CA THR A 135 -11.15 15.70 -3.35
C THR A 135 -11.73 14.33 -2.98
N PHE A 136 -11.47 13.84 -1.77
CA PHE A 136 -11.89 12.51 -1.31
C PHE A 136 -13.07 12.53 -0.30
N SER A 137 -13.76 13.67 -0.19
CA SER A 137 -15.01 13.75 0.58
C SER A 137 -16.10 12.87 -0.05
N VAL A 138 -17.05 12.38 0.76
CA VAL A 138 -18.16 11.51 0.29
C VAL A 138 -18.88 12.11 -0.93
N LYS A 139 -19.14 13.43 -0.89
CA LYS A 139 -19.77 14.17 -1.99
C LYS A 139 -18.94 14.15 -3.29
N SER A 140 -17.61 14.30 -3.19
CA SER A 140 -16.73 14.23 -4.35
C SER A 140 -16.65 12.80 -4.89
N VAL A 141 -16.55 11.81 -3.99
CA VAL A 141 -16.43 10.39 -4.36
C VAL A 141 -17.65 9.87 -5.11
N ALA A 142 -18.87 10.30 -4.73
CA ALA A 142 -20.08 9.98 -5.48
C ALA A 142 -20.02 10.41 -6.96
N GLN A 143 -19.23 11.43 -7.29
CA GLN A 143 -19.07 11.90 -8.67
C GLN A 143 -18.03 11.10 -9.46
N PHE A 144 -17.27 10.23 -8.80
CA PHE A 144 -16.29 9.35 -9.44
C PHE A 144 -16.92 8.04 -9.92
N GLU A 145 -18.08 7.68 -9.36
CA GLU A 145 -18.78 6.43 -9.66
C GLU A 145 -18.98 6.19 -11.16
N PRO A 146 -19.42 7.15 -12.00
CA PRO A 146 -19.60 6.89 -13.43
C PRO A 146 -18.32 6.42 -14.14
N TYR A 147 -17.14 6.90 -13.72
CA TYR A 147 -15.86 6.49 -14.28
C TYR A 147 -15.47 5.09 -13.80
N ILE A 148 -15.69 4.78 -12.52
CA ILE A 148 -15.48 3.43 -11.98
C ILE A 148 -16.40 2.43 -12.68
N HIS A 149 -17.68 2.79 -12.84
CA HIS A 149 -18.73 1.97 -13.44
C HIS A 149 -18.43 1.65 -14.90
N SER A 150 -18.03 2.63 -15.71
CA SER A 150 -17.60 2.41 -17.12
C SER A 150 -16.45 1.40 -17.23
N ASN A 151 -15.45 1.46 -16.34
CA ASN A 151 -14.35 0.49 -16.33
C ASN A 151 -14.79 -0.90 -15.86
N LEU A 152 -15.75 -0.98 -14.93
CA LEU A 152 -16.36 -2.25 -14.52
C LEU A 152 -17.20 -2.89 -15.63
N GLU A 153 -17.93 -2.11 -16.42
CA GLU A 153 -18.63 -2.62 -17.60
C GLU A 153 -17.65 -3.23 -18.61
N LEU A 154 -16.54 -2.55 -18.87
CA LEU A 154 -15.49 -3.08 -19.74
C LEU A 154 -14.86 -4.36 -19.15
N PHE A 155 -14.62 -4.39 -17.84
CA PHE A 155 -14.13 -5.57 -17.14
C PHE A 155 -15.08 -6.77 -17.31
N VAL A 156 -16.39 -6.58 -17.10
CA VAL A 156 -17.40 -7.62 -17.32
C VAL A 156 -17.39 -8.10 -18.78
N ARG A 157 -17.36 -7.18 -19.76
CA ARG A 157 -17.31 -7.55 -21.18
C ARG A 157 -16.09 -8.39 -21.51
N GLN A 158 -14.93 -8.07 -20.94
CA GLN A 158 -13.70 -8.84 -21.16
C GLN A 158 -13.78 -10.22 -20.52
N LEU A 159 -14.21 -10.32 -19.27
CA LEU A 159 -14.38 -11.61 -18.59
C LEU A 159 -15.40 -12.51 -19.31
N ASP A 160 -16.52 -11.95 -19.75
CA ASP A 160 -17.52 -12.67 -20.53
C ASP A 160 -16.95 -13.15 -21.87
N SER A 161 -16.09 -12.34 -22.50
CA SER A 161 -15.43 -12.70 -23.75
C SER A 161 -14.36 -13.78 -23.58
N LEU A 162 -13.69 -13.83 -22.43
CA LEU A 162 -12.78 -14.93 -22.09
C LEU A 162 -13.57 -16.24 -21.89
N ILE A 163 -14.71 -16.17 -21.22
CA ILE A 163 -15.60 -17.33 -21.02
C ILE A 163 -16.11 -17.85 -22.36
N SER A 164 -16.62 -16.98 -23.23
CA SER A 164 -17.18 -17.40 -24.53
C SER A 164 -16.14 -17.97 -25.49
N ARG A 165 -14.87 -17.55 -25.36
CA ARG A 165 -13.75 -18.08 -26.14
C ARG A 165 -13.08 -19.30 -25.50
N SER A 166 -13.50 -19.69 -24.29
CA SER A 166 -12.91 -20.82 -23.59
C SER A 166 -13.31 -22.14 -24.25
N ASN A 167 -12.33 -22.99 -24.50
CA ASN A 167 -12.51 -24.36 -24.98
C ASN A 167 -12.16 -25.39 -23.89
N ASN A 168 -12.14 -24.98 -22.62
CA ASN A 168 -11.81 -25.87 -21.51
C ASN A 168 -12.96 -26.89 -21.27
N PRO A 169 -12.65 -28.14 -20.87
CA PRO A 169 -13.64 -29.21 -20.72
C PRO A 169 -14.77 -28.90 -19.72
N ASP A 170 -14.52 -28.06 -18.73
CA ASP A 170 -15.47 -27.63 -17.70
C ASP A 170 -16.25 -26.36 -18.08
N GLY A 171 -16.02 -25.82 -19.28
CA GLY A 171 -16.63 -24.59 -19.77
C GLY A 171 -16.15 -23.32 -19.07
N ALA A 172 -15.13 -23.39 -18.21
CA ALA A 172 -14.62 -22.24 -17.48
C ALA A 172 -13.46 -21.57 -18.23
N ALA A 173 -13.35 -20.24 -18.17
CA ALA A 173 -12.14 -19.52 -18.57
C ALA A 173 -11.08 -19.64 -17.48
N TYR A 174 -9.87 -20.07 -17.85
CA TYR A 174 -8.73 -20.12 -16.92
C TYR A 174 -7.91 -18.84 -17.04
N VAL A 175 -7.80 -18.11 -15.93
CA VAL A 175 -7.10 -16.82 -15.88
C VAL A 175 -6.35 -16.64 -14.56
N ASP A 176 -5.30 -15.85 -14.59
CA ASP A 176 -4.76 -15.20 -13.40
C ASP A 176 -5.61 -13.95 -13.09
N CYS A 177 -6.46 -14.02 -12.07
CA CYS A 177 -7.34 -12.90 -11.75
C CYS A 177 -6.61 -11.71 -11.15
N LEU A 178 -5.38 -11.87 -10.63
CA LEU A 178 -4.58 -10.75 -10.16
C LEU A 178 -4.31 -9.77 -11.31
N ASN A 179 -4.01 -10.28 -12.51
CA ASN A 179 -3.79 -9.44 -13.69
C ASN A 179 -5.03 -8.61 -14.03
N TRP A 180 -6.20 -9.24 -14.04
CA TRP A 180 -7.46 -8.55 -14.34
C TRP A 180 -7.85 -7.50 -13.29
N PHE A 181 -7.62 -7.77 -12.00
CA PHE A 181 -7.80 -6.77 -10.95
C PHE A 181 -6.77 -5.63 -11.04
N ASN A 182 -5.53 -5.93 -11.46
CA ASN A 182 -4.55 -4.88 -11.72
C ASN A 182 -4.98 -4.01 -12.91
N TYR A 183 -5.40 -4.61 -14.03
CA TYR A 183 -5.86 -3.87 -15.21
C TYR A 183 -7.03 -2.95 -14.85
N LEU A 184 -8.00 -3.47 -14.10
CA LEU A 184 -9.13 -2.69 -13.61
C LEU A 184 -8.69 -1.52 -12.72
N ALA A 185 -7.87 -1.79 -11.71
CA ALA A 185 -7.43 -0.75 -10.78
C ALA A 185 -6.56 0.32 -11.47
N PHE A 186 -5.71 -0.07 -12.42
CA PHE A 186 -4.92 0.86 -13.23
C PHE A 186 -5.82 1.71 -14.13
N ASP A 187 -6.77 1.11 -14.85
CA ASP A 187 -7.64 1.88 -15.74
C ASP A 187 -8.57 2.81 -14.96
N VAL A 188 -9.14 2.37 -13.83
CA VAL A 188 -9.94 3.22 -12.94
C VAL A 188 -9.12 4.40 -12.42
N ILE A 189 -7.95 4.17 -11.83
CA ILE A 189 -7.14 5.28 -11.31
C ILE A 189 -6.55 6.13 -12.43
N GLY A 190 -6.32 5.56 -13.62
CA GLY A 190 -5.93 6.31 -14.80
C GLY A 190 -6.99 7.31 -15.20
N ASP A 191 -8.24 6.83 -15.28
CA ASP A 191 -9.40 7.65 -15.59
C ASP A 191 -9.62 8.73 -14.53
N LEU A 192 -9.51 8.39 -13.25
CA LEU A 192 -9.69 9.35 -12.17
C LEU A 192 -8.53 10.36 -12.01
N ALA A 193 -7.27 9.91 -12.05
CA ALA A 193 -6.09 10.74 -11.74
C ALA A 193 -5.50 11.45 -12.97
N PHE A 194 -5.84 11.03 -14.20
CA PHE A 194 -5.35 11.66 -15.43
C PHE A 194 -6.45 11.98 -16.43
N GLY A 195 -7.66 11.49 -16.22
CA GLY A 195 -8.80 11.74 -17.10
C GLY A 195 -9.00 10.76 -18.23
N ALA A 196 -8.16 9.72 -18.30
CA ALA A 196 -8.28 8.66 -19.28
C ALA A 196 -7.66 7.35 -18.75
N PRO A 197 -8.29 6.19 -19.02
CA PRO A 197 -7.76 4.89 -18.61
C PRO A 197 -6.43 4.58 -19.31
N PHE A 198 -5.69 3.60 -18.79
CA PHE A 198 -4.45 3.16 -19.41
C PHE A 198 -4.68 2.33 -20.67
N GLY A 199 -5.83 1.65 -20.76
CA GLY A 199 -6.17 0.73 -21.82
C GLY A 199 -5.73 -0.71 -21.52
N MET A 200 -5.46 -1.02 -20.24
CA MET A 200 -5.02 -2.37 -19.84
C MET A 200 -6.19 -3.36 -19.90
N LEU A 201 -7.41 -2.94 -19.54
CA LEU A 201 -8.60 -3.77 -19.67
C LEU A 201 -8.91 -4.09 -21.12
N SER A 202 -8.87 -3.08 -22.00
CA SER A 202 -9.22 -3.25 -23.41
C SER A 202 -8.23 -4.15 -24.16
N SER A 203 -6.94 -4.00 -23.86
CA SER A 203 -5.87 -4.81 -24.45
C SER A 203 -5.67 -6.18 -23.77
N GLY A 204 -6.09 -6.33 -22.52
CA GLY A 204 -5.79 -7.50 -21.70
C GLY A 204 -4.30 -7.64 -21.35
N ALA A 205 -3.54 -6.53 -21.37
CA ALA A 205 -2.09 -6.54 -21.23
C ALA A 205 -1.57 -5.44 -20.27
N ASP A 206 -0.54 -5.77 -19.50
CA ASP A 206 0.21 -4.81 -18.69
C ASP A 206 1.11 -3.95 -19.57
N MET A 207 0.57 -2.89 -20.16
CA MET A 207 1.35 -1.94 -20.96
C MET A 207 0.92 -0.51 -20.70
N ALA A 208 1.90 0.36 -20.42
CA ALA A 208 1.70 1.79 -20.35
C ALA A 208 2.78 2.54 -21.10
N GLU A 209 2.41 3.70 -21.63
CA GLU A 209 3.34 4.67 -22.19
C GLU A 209 4.22 5.28 -21.08
N VAL A 210 5.52 5.31 -21.32
CA VAL A 210 6.54 5.89 -20.47
C VAL A 210 7.33 6.92 -21.29
N ARG A 211 7.59 8.09 -20.70
CA ARG A 211 8.42 9.13 -21.29
C ARG A 211 9.46 9.65 -20.31
N SER A 212 10.71 9.79 -20.73
CA SER A 212 11.76 10.37 -19.87
C SER A 212 11.59 11.88 -19.66
N SER A 213 11.00 12.57 -20.65
CA SER A 213 10.57 13.96 -20.59
C SER A 213 9.29 14.15 -21.43
N PRO A 214 8.52 15.24 -21.27
CA PRO A 214 7.33 15.48 -22.08
C PRO A 214 7.57 15.32 -23.58
N ASP A 215 8.71 15.78 -24.09
CA ASP A 215 9.01 15.79 -25.53
C ASP A 215 9.79 14.56 -26.01
N SER A 216 10.21 13.68 -25.09
CA SER A 216 10.90 12.43 -25.45
C SER A 216 9.98 11.45 -26.20
N PRO A 217 10.51 10.63 -27.13
CA PRO A 217 9.75 9.55 -27.76
C PRO A 217 9.15 8.59 -26.72
N PRO A 218 7.91 8.12 -26.92
CA PRO A 218 7.29 7.16 -26.01
C PRO A 218 7.98 5.80 -26.11
N ILE A 219 8.16 5.15 -24.95
CA ILE A 219 8.38 3.71 -24.87
C ILE A 219 7.17 3.08 -24.18
N TYR A 220 6.95 1.78 -24.41
CA TYR A 220 5.89 1.05 -23.72
C TYR A 220 6.50 0.00 -22.81
N ALA A 221 6.03 -0.06 -21.58
CA ALA A 221 6.57 -0.94 -20.55
C ALA A 221 5.47 -1.45 -19.60
N PRO A 222 5.70 -2.59 -18.93
CA PRO A 222 4.77 -3.16 -17.96
C PRO A 222 4.68 -2.29 -16.70
N ALA A 223 3.57 -1.57 -16.55
CA ALA A 223 3.36 -0.61 -15.48
C ALA A 223 3.17 -1.29 -14.12
N ILE A 224 2.49 -2.43 -14.10
CA ILE A 224 2.27 -3.23 -12.89
C ILE A 224 3.61 -3.77 -12.40
N GLU A 225 4.43 -4.32 -13.30
CA GLU A 225 5.79 -4.77 -12.97
C GLU A 225 6.66 -3.62 -12.44
N ILE A 226 6.64 -2.47 -13.12
CA ILE A 226 7.36 -1.25 -12.70
C ILE A 226 6.94 -0.85 -11.28
N LEU A 227 5.64 -0.79 -11.02
CA LEU A 227 5.09 -0.41 -9.73
C LEU A 227 5.51 -1.39 -8.62
N ASN A 228 5.47 -2.70 -8.92
CA ASN A 228 5.89 -3.76 -8.00
C ASN A 228 7.37 -3.63 -7.62
N ARG A 229 8.25 -3.55 -8.61
CA ARG A 229 9.70 -3.41 -8.38
C ARG A 229 10.04 -2.13 -7.62
N ARG A 230 9.39 -1.02 -7.99
CA ARG A 230 9.54 0.26 -7.28
C ARG A 230 9.14 0.13 -5.80
N GLY A 231 8.02 -0.54 -5.51
CA GLY A 231 7.55 -0.75 -4.14
C GLY A 231 8.54 -1.54 -3.27
N GLU A 232 9.10 -2.62 -3.81
CA GLU A 232 10.09 -3.45 -3.11
C GLU A 232 11.40 -2.71 -2.84
N VAL A 233 11.96 -2.04 -3.85
CA VAL A 233 13.24 -1.35 -3.71
C VAL A 233 13.13 -0.14 -2.79
N SER A 234 12.03 0.65 -2.89
CA SER A 234 11.82 1.81 -2.03
C SER A 234 11.59 1.39 -0.57
N ALA A 235 10.87 0.30 -0.30
CA ALA A 235 10.71 -0.20 1.05
C ALA A 235 12.03 -0.75 1.65
N THR A 236 12.86 -1.38 0.83
CA THR A 236 14.19 -1.87 1.23
C THR A 236 15.16 -0.73 1.51
N LEU A 237 15.31 0.20 0.57
CA LEU A 237 16.15 1.38 0.72
C LEU A 237 15.60 2.33 1.79
N GLY A 238 14.30 2.29 2.10
CA GLY A 238 13.72 3.03 3.22
C GLY A 238 14.31 2.66 4.58
N ILE A 239 14.94 1.50 4.72
CA ILE A 239 15.65 1.11 5.95
C ILE A 239 16.96 1.89 6.13
N LEU A 240 17.61 2.24 5.02
CA LEU A 240 18.81 3.07 4.95
C LEU A 240 18.72 4.03 3.75
N PRO A 241 17.90 5.11 3.83
CA PRO A 241 17.64 5.99 2.71
C PRO A 241 18.90 6.63 2.11
N GLN A 242 19.96 6.75 2.92
CA GLN A 242 21.27 7.28 2.53
C GLN A 242 21.95 6.45 1.44
N LEU A 243 21.57 5.17 1.28
CA LEU A 243 22.11 4.29 0.23
C LEU A 243 21.49 4.56 -1.15
N LYS A 244 20.33 5.21 -1.23
CA LYS A 244 19.59 5.40 -2.49
C LYS A 244 20.43 5.99 -3.63
N PRO A 245 21.26 7.04 -3.43
CA PRO A 245 22.09 7.60 -4.51
C PRO A 245 23.16 6.63 -5.05
N TYR A 246 23.58 5.67 -4.21
CA TYR A 246 24.65 4.72 -4.52
C TYR A 246 24.14 3.35 -4.95
N ALA A 247 22.85 3.05 -4.70
CA ALA A 247 22.29 1.71 -4.87
C ALA A 247 22.37 1.20 -6.31
N LYS A 248 22.41 2.09 -7.33
CA LYS A 248 22.62 1.68 -8.74
C LYS A 248 23.98 1.04 -9.01
N TYR A 249 24.97 1.26 -8.13
CA TYR A 249 26.31 0.70 -8.26
C TYR A 249 26.49 -0.59 -7.45
N PHE A 250 25.47 -1.05 -6.72
CA PHE A 250 25.55 -2.31 -5.98
C PHE A 250 25.52 -3.49 -6.95
N PRO A 251 26.27 -4.58 -6.67
CA PRO A 251 26.32 -5.78 -7.51
C PRO A 251 25.07 -6.68 -7.33
N ASP A 252 23.90 -6.09 -7.14
CA ASP A 252 22.61 -6.78 -7.04
C ASP A 252 21.61 -6.08 -7.98
N PRO A 253 21.16 -6.75 -9.07
CA PRO A 253 20.23 -6.19 -10.04
C PRO A 253 18.90 -5.70 -9.45
N PHE A 254 18.54 -6.15 -8.25
CA PHE A 254 17.37 -5.64 -7.52
C PHE A 254 17.42 -4.11 -7.37
N PHE A 255 18.59 -3.56 -7.05
CA PHE A 255 18.72 -2.12 -6.84
C PHE A 255 18.77 -1.34 -8.15
N SER A 256 19.53 -1.79 -9.15
CA SER A 256 19.63 -1.10 -10.44
C SER A 256 18.30 -1.14 -11.20
N LYS A 257 17.67 -2.31 -11.32
CA LYS A 257 16.33 -2.45 -11.94
C LYS A 257 15.25 -1.74 -11.12
N GLY A 258 15.37 -1.75 -9.79
CA GLY A 258 14.44 -1.03 -8.92
C GLY A 258 14.50 0.49 -9.10
N LEU A 259 15.71 1.06 -9.17
CA LEU A 259 15.87 2.49 -9.44
C LEU A 259 15.42 2.87 -10.85
N GLN A 260 15.67 2.02 -11.84
CA GLN A 260 15.09 2.19 -13.18
C GLN A 260 13.55 2.18 -13.13
N ALA A 261 12.95 1.31 -12.31
CA ALA A 261 11.50 1.31 -12.11
C ALA A 261 10.98 2.60 -11.44
N VAL A 262 11.76 3.21 -10.53
CA VAL A 262 11.42 4.55 -9.97
C VAL A 262 11.38 5.61 -11.07
N GLU A 263 12.38 5.60 -11.97
CA GLU A 263 12.45 6.54 -13.11
C GLU A 263 11.33 6.29 -14.12
N ASN A 264 11.09 5.03 -14.51
CA ASN A 264 10.02 4.68 -15.45
C ASN A 264 8.63 5.02 -14.89
N LEU A 265 8.40 4.84 -13.59
CA LEU A 265 7.13 5.20 -12.97
C LEU A 265 6.87 6.71 -13.00
N ALA A 266 7.91 7.53 -12.79
CA ALA A 266 7.83 8.97 -13.02
C ALA A 266 7.52 9.28 -14.50
N GLY A 267 8.11 8.52 -15.42
CA GLY A 267 7.85 8.66 -16.85
C GLY A 267 6.42 8.33 -17.29
N ILE A 268 5.75 7.40 -16.61
CA ILE A 268 4.30 7.13 -16.81
C ILE A 268 3.48 8.38 -16.47
N ALA A 269 3.75 8.99 -15.31
CA ALA A 269 3.04 10.20 -14.89
C ALA A 269 3.31 11.38 -15.84
N ILE A 270 4.55 11.53 -16.32
CA ILE A 270 4.91 12.55 -17.32
C ILE A 270 4.09 12.37 -18.61
N ALA A 271 4.02 11.14 -19.13
CA ALA A 271 3.25 10.83 -20.35
C ALA A 271 1.77 11.16 -20.17
N ARG A 272 1.17 10.76 -19.03
CA ARG A 272 -0.26 10.98 -18.76
C ARG A 272 -0.62 12.44 -18.53
N VAL A 273 0.22 13.17 -17.78
CA VAL A 273 0.03 14.62 -17.58
C VAL A 273 0.17 15.37 -18.90
N LYS A 274 1.13 15.00 -19.75
CA LYS A 274 1.25 15.57 -21.10
C LYS A 274 -0.02 15.34 -21.92
N ALA A 275 -0.47 14.09 -22.03
CA ALA A 275 -1.66 13.74 -22.80
C ALA A 275 -2.91 14.51 -22.34
N ARG A 276 -3.07 14.69 -21.02
CA ARG A 276 -4.14 15.49 -20.41
C ARG A 276 -4.07 16.98 -20.76
N LEU A 277 -2.87 17.54 -20.84
CA LEU A 277 -2.69 18.95 -21.19
C LEU A 277 -2.89 19.20 -22.68
N GLU A 278 -2.49 18.26 -23.54
CA GLU A 278 -2.69 18.33 -24.99
C GLU A 278 -4.14 18.05 -25.39
N ASN A 279 -4.83 17.18 -24.64
CA ASN A 279 -6.22 16.78 -24.87
C ASN A 279 -7.05 17.06 -23.60
N PRO A 280 -7.37 18.34 -23.32
CA PRO A 280 -8.19 18.66 -22.14
C PRO A 280 -9.57 18.01 -22.27
N PRO A 281 -10.10 17.41 -21.19
CA PRO A 281 -11.43 16.82 -21.23
C PRO A 281 -12.50 17.90 -21.37
N PRO A 282 -13.77 17.51 -21.64
CA PRO A 282 -14.89 18.43 -21.53
C PRO A 282 -14.91 19.15 -20.18
N ALA A 283 -15.27 20.44 -20.17
CA ALA A 283 -15.26 21.31 -18.98
C ALA A 283 -16.09 20.80 -17.79
N GLN A 284 -16.97 19.81 -18.01
CA GLN A 284 -17.85 19.22 -17.00
C GLN A 284 -17.27 17.97 -16.32
N ARG A 285 -16.11 17.46 -16.77
CA ARG A 285 -15.49 16.26 -16.19
C ARG A 285 -15.07 16.51 -14.75
N LYS A 286 -15.51 15.65 -13.82
CA LYS A 286 -15.27 15.78 -12.37
C LYS A 286 -14.42 14.63 -11.88
N ASP A 287 -13.15 14.61 -12.28
CA ASP A 287 -12.16 13.59 -11.88
C ASP A 287 -11.26 14.08 -10.73
N LEU A 288 -10.40 13.20 -10.19
CA LEU A 288 -9.51 13.53 -9.07
C LEU A 288 -8.54 14.65 -9.45
N LEU A 289 -8.03 14.65 -10.68
CA LEU A 289 -7.07 15.65 -11.14
C LEU A 289 -7.71 17.04 -11.23
N GLN A 290 -8.90 17.13 -11.81
CA GLN A 290 -9.67 18.36 -11.90
C GLN A 290 -9.91 18.93 -10.49
N ARG A 291 -10.26 18.07 -9.53
CA ARG A 291 -10.43 18.45 -8.12
C ARG A 291 -9.14 18.95 -7.47
N LEU A 292 -8.00 18.33 -7.77
CA LEU A 292 -6.70 18.82 -7.31
C LEU A 292 -6.34 20.19 -7.91
N ILE A 293 -6.67 20.43 -9.18
CA ILE A 293 -6.46 21.72 -9.86
C ILE A 293 -7.36 22.82 -9.25
N GLU A 294 -8.59 22.47 -8.89
CA GLU A 294 -9.56 23.36 -8.24
C GLU A 294 -9.24 23.61 -6.75
N GLY A 295 -8.48 22.71 -6.13
CA GLY A 295 -8.09 22.80 -4.73
C GLY A 295 -7.30 24.06 -4.41
N ARG A 296 -7.55 24.64 -3.23
CA ARG A 296 -6.87 25.84 -2.72
C ARG A 296 -6.40 25.60 -1.30
N ASP A 297 -5.27 26.21 -0.93
CA ASP A 297 -4.75 26.18 0.43
C ASP A 297 -5.39 27.26 1.33
N GLU A 298 -4.87 27.44 2.55
CA GLU A 298 -5.41 28.42 3.50
C GLU A 298 -5.27 29.88 3.05
N LYS A 299 -4.33 30.14 2.14
CA LYS A 299 -4.08 31.45 1.55
C LYS A 299 -4.86 31.66 0.25
N GLY A 300 -5.61 30.64 -0.20
CA GLY A 300 -6.31 30.68 -1.47
C GLY A 300 -5.43 30.34 -2.67
N GLU A 301 -4.25 29.76 -2.45
CA GLU A 301 -3.29 29.44 -3.52
C GLU A 301 -3.48 28.01 -4.06
N PRO A 302 -3.35 27.79 -5.39
CA PRO A 302 -3.43 26.47 -6.00
C PRO A 302 -2.14 25.64 -5.80
N LEU A 303 -2.21 24.35 -6.14
CA LEU A 303 -1.01 23.51 -6.24
C LEU A 303 -0.15 23.95 -7.43
N GLY A 304 1.17 24.01 -7.23
CA GLY A 304 2.11 24.22 -8.33
C GLY A 304 2.14 23.03 -9.29
N ARG A 305 2.54 23.24 -10.56
CA ARG A 305 2.53 22.18 -11.59
C ARG A 305 3.32 20.92 -11.21
N GLN A 306 4.53 21.08 -10.67
CA GLN A 306 5.35 19.93 -10.23
C GLN A 306 4.71 19.19 -9.05
N GLU A 307 4.09 19.93 -8.14
CA GLU A 307 3.38 19.37 -7.01
C GLU A 307 2.13 18.61 -7.46
N LEU A 308 1.37 19.16 -8.40
CA LEU A 308 0.21 18.49 -9.02
C LEU A 308 0.62 17.17 -9.67
N THR A 309 1.70 17.14 -10.45
CA THR A 309 2.23 15.91 -11.04
C THR A 309 2.64 14.89 -9.97
N ALA A 310 3.26 15.35 -8.86
CA ALA A 310 3.65 14.47 -7.76
C ALA A 310 2.44 13.89 -7.02
N GLU A 311 1.37 14.68 -6.84
CA GLU A 311 0.11 14.19 -6.25
C GLU A 311 -0.62 13.23 -7.18
N ALA A 312 -0.70 13.51 -8.49
CA ALA A 312 -1.29 12.60 -9.47
C ALA A 312 -0.54 11.26 -9.53
N LEU A 313 0.80 11.29 -9.50
CA LEU A 313 1.61 10.08 -9.40
C LEU A 313 1.37 9.33 -8.07
N THR A 314 1.23 10.08 -6.97
CA THR A 314 0.91 9.47 -5.66
C THR A 314 -0.45 8.77 -5.69
N GLN A 315 -1.45 9.34 -6.37
CA GLN A 315 -2.77 8.73 -6.54
C GLN A 315 -2.71 7.48 -7.40
N LEU A 316 -2.00 7.51 -8.54
CA LEU A 316 -1.77 6.33 -9.39
C LEU A 316 -1.23 5.16 -8.56
N ILE A 317 -0.16 5.39 -7.80
CA ILE A 317 0.48 4.37 -6.97
C ILE A 317 -0.45 3.85 -5.88
N ALA A 318 -1.11 4.76 -5.15
CA ALA A 318 -1.91 4.41 -4.00
C ALA A 318 -3.21 3.69 -4.39
N GLY A 319 -3.86 4.14 -5.48
CA GLY A 319 -5.14 3.63 -5.94
C GLY A 319 -5.03 2.30 -6.69
N SER A 320 -4.01 2.10 -7.54
CA SER A 320 -3.91 0.85 -8.29
C SER A 320 -3.50 -0.33 -7.41
N ASP A 321 -2.32 -0.24 -6.79
CA ASP A 321 -1.66 -1.34 -6.09
C ASP A 321 -2.47 -1.81 -4.86
N THR A 322 -3.12 -0.90 -4.13
CA THR A 322 -3.86 -1.31 -2.92
C THR A 322 -5.18 -1.98 -3.25
N THR A 323 -5.97 -1.42 -4.17
CA THR A 323 -7.28 -1.96 -4.56
C THR A 323 -7.15 -3.30 -5.27
N SER A 324 -6.19 -3.45 -6.20
CA SER A 324 -6.03 -4.71 -6.94
C SER A 324 -5.61 -5.88 -6.04
N ASN A 325 -4.61 -5.68 -5.18
CA ASN A 325 -4.13 -6.68 -4.25
C ASN A 325 -5.21 -7.07 -3.22
N SER A 326 -5.97 -6.08 -2.73
CA SER A 326 -7.07 -6.33 -1.78
C SER A 326 -8.23 -7.07 -2.44
N SER A 327 -8.55 -6.77 -3.71
CA SER A 327 -9.61 -7.46 -4.47
C SER A 327 -9.24 -8.90 -4.81
N CYS A 328 -7.96 -9.13 -5.17
CA CYS A 328 -7.42 -10.47 -5.38
C CYS A 328 -7.48 -11.31 -4.09
N ALA A 329 -7.05 -10.75 -2.97
CA ALA A 329 -7.14 -11.41 -1.67
C ALA A 329 -8.60 -11.67 -1.26
N LEU A 330 -9.51 -10.75 -1.53
CA LEU A 330 -10.93 -10.91 -1.27
C LEU A 330 -11.46 -12.14 -2.00
N LEU A 331 -11.23 -12.23 -3.31
CA LEU A 331 -11.67 -13.37 -4.12
C LEU A 331 -11.13 -14.68 -3.56
N PHE A 332 -9.82 -14.76 -3.28
CA PHE A 332 -9.20 -15.96 -2.74
C PHE A 332 -9.86 -16.41 -1.44
N HIS A 333 -10.01 -15.50 -0.47
CA HIS A 333 -10.53 -15.84 0.85
C HIS A 333 -12.04 -16.13 0.83
N ALA A 334 -12.82 -15.39 0.05
CA ALA A 334 -14.26 -15.61 -0.07
C ALA A 334 -14.59 -16.94 -0.74
N VAL A 335 -13.89 -17.32 -1.81
CA VAL A 335 -14.13 -18.57 -2.55
C VAL A 335 -13.59 -19.78 -1.78
N ARG A 336 -12.44 -19.64 -1.11
CA ARG A 336 -11.83 -20.73 -0.33
C ARG A 336 -12.64 -21.10 0.92
N THR A 337 -13.31 -20.12 1.53
CA THR A 337 -13.95 -20.30 2.84
C THR A 337 -15.37 -20.84 2.65
N PRO A 338 -15.70 -22.03 3.16
CA PRO A 338 -17.02 -22.63 2.98
C PRO A 338 -18.15 -21.70 3.46
N GLY A 339 -19.19 -21.54 2.64
CA GLY A 339 -20.40 -20.78 2.97
C GLY A 339 -20.30 -19.26 2.72
N VAL A 340 -19.10 -18.68 2.67
CA VAL A 340 -18.93 -17.22 2.51
C VAL A 340 -19.45 -16.75 1.16
N ILE A 341 -18.99 -17.36 0.06
CA ILE A 341 -19.41 -16.93 -1.27
C ILE A 341 -20.92 -17.14 -1.49
N GLN A 342 -21.50 -18.23 -0.98
CA GLN A 342 -22.93 -18.50 -1.10
C GLN A 342 -23.79 -17.48 -0.36
N LYS A 343 -23.41 -17.13 0.88
CA LYS A 343 -24.12 -16.11 1.68
C LYS A 343 -23.99 -14.72 1.05
N LEU A 344 -22.81 -14.38 0.53
CA LEU A 344 -22.58 -13.13 -0.21
C LEU A 344 -23.43 -13.05 -1.48
N GLN A 345 -23.46 -14.11 -2.28
CA GLN A 345 -24.26 -14.16 -3.50
C GLN A 345 -25.76 -14.01 -3.20
N THR A 346 -26.25 -14.67 -2.14
CA THR A 346 -27.66 -14.55 -1.72
C THR A 346 -28.04 -13.11 -1.37
N GLU A 347 -27.17 -12.40 -0.63
CA GLU A 347 -27.40 -10.97 -0.30
C GLU A 347 -27.39 -10.09 -1.55
N LEU A 348 -26.45 -10.32 -2.46
CA LEU A 348 -26.32 -9.56 -3.72
C LEU A 348 -27.51 -9.80 -4.66
N ASP A 349 -28.02 -11.03 -4.73
CA ASP A 349 -29.14 -11.40 -5.59
C ASP A 349 -30.45 -10.78 -5.12
N ALA A 350 -30.62 -10.64 -3.79
CA ALA A 350 -31.76 -9.94 -3.21
C ALA A 350 -31.72 -8.42 -3.44
N ALA A 351 -30.51 -7.83 -3.50
CA ALA A 351 -30.33 -6.39 -3.56
C ALA A 351 -30.25 -5.82 -4.98
N ILE A 352 -29.76 -6.60 -5.95
CA ILE A 352 -29.43 -6.09 -7.29
C ILE A 352 -30.38 -6.69 -8.35
N PRO A 353 -31.06 -5.85 -9.17
CA PRO A 353 -31.93 -6.28 -10.26
C PRO A 353 -31.27 -7.22 -11.27
N ALA A 354 -31.94 -8.30 -11.65
CA ALA A 354 -31.44 -9.41 -12.49
C ALA A 354 -30.83 -8.97 -13.84
N ASP A 355 -31.32 -7.87 -14.41
CA ASP A 355 -30.93 -7.31 -15.70
C ASP A 355 -29.68 -6.41 -15.65
N LEU A 356 -29.17 -6.10 -14.46
CA LEU A 356 -27.98 -5.28 -14.29
C LEU A 356 -26.71 -6.11 -14.20
N ASP A 357 -25.77 -5.84 -15.10
CA ASP A 357 -24.44 -6.47 -15.10
C ASP A 357 -23.50 -5.86 -14.05
N VAL A 358 -23.59 -4.55 -13.81
CA VAL A 358 -22.76 -3.81 -12.84
C VAL A 358 -23.68 -2.99 -11.92
N PRO A 359 -23.68 -3.24 -10.60
CA PRO A 359 -24.52 -2.50 -9.67
C PRO A 359 -24.05 -1.05 -9.50
N THR A 360 -24.96 -0.17 -9.09
CA THR A 360 -24.57 1.17 -8.59
C THR A 360 -24.11 1.08 -7.14
N PHE A 361 -23.36 2.08 -6.69
CA PHE A 361 -22.85 2.11 -5.32
C PHE A 361 -23.99 2.20 -4.31
N ASP A 362 -25.05 2.95 -4.61
CA ASP A 362 -26.21 3.06 -3.73
C ASP A 362 -26.91 1.71 -3.48
N MET A 363 -26.89 0.78 -4.43
CA MET A 363 -27.44 -0.57 -4.26
C MET A 363 -26.64 -1.42 -3.26
N VAL A 364 -25.32 -1.19 -3.18
CA VAL A 364 -24.39 -2.09 -2.46
C VAL A 364 -23.76 -1.44 -1.23
N ARG A 365 -23.87 -0.12 -1.08
CA ARG A 365 -23.18 0.65 -0.03
C ARG A 365 -23.53 0.14 1.36
N ASP A 366 -24.80 -0.16 1.61
CA ASP A 366 -25.33 -0.44 2.94
C ASP A 366 -25.60 -1.94 3.17
N LEU A 367 -25.10 -2.83 2.28
CA LEU A 367 -25.23 -4.27 2.43
C LEU A 367 -24.32 -4.80 3.56
N PRO A 368 -24.88 -5.42 4.62
CA PRO A 368 -24.14 -5.76 5.82
C PRO A 368 -23.12 -6.89 5.60
N TYR A 369 -23.48 -7.98 4.90
CA TYR A 369 -22.58 -9.10 4.72
C TYR A 369 -21.47 -8.80 3.72
N LEU A 370 -21.77 -8.08 2.63
CA LEU A 370 -20.78 -7.50 1.73
C LEU A 370 -19.76 -6.64 2.49
N SER A 371 -20.24 -5.75 3.36
CA SER A 371 -19.36 -4.93 4.19
C SER A 371 -18.50 -5.77 5.14
N ALA A 372 -19.07 -6.83 5.71
CA ALA A 372 -18.34 -7.78 6.55
C ALA A 372 -17.25 -8.54 5.78
N VAL A 373 -17.52 -8.99 4.55
CA VAL A 373 -16.53 -9.67 3.69
C VAL A 373 -15.39 -8.74 3.30
N VAL A 374 -15.68 -7.50 2.92
CA VAL A 374 -14.66 -6.49 2.60
C VAL A 374 -13.80 -6.21 3.83
N ASN A 375 -14.43 -5.95 4.98
CA ASN A 375 -13.70 -5.64 6.21
C ASN A 375 -12.87 -6.82 6.73
N GLU A 376 -13.39 -8.05 6.67
CA GLU A 376 -12.64 -9.25 7.05
C GLU A 376 -11.46 -9.47 6.12
N THR A 377 -11.60 -9.18 4.82
CA THR A 377 -10.48 -9.22 3.88
C THR A 377 -9.41 -8.20 4.26
N LEU A 378 -9.79 -6.95 4.54
CA LEU A 378 -8.84 -5.91 4.94
C LEU A 378 -8.14 -6.23 6.26
N ARG A 379 -8.82 -6.92 7.19
CA ARG A 379 -8.21 -7.42 8.44
C ARG A 379 -7.25 -8.56 8.14
N PHE A 380 -7.75 -9.62 7.51
CA PHE A 380 -7.05 -10.89 7.34
C PHE A 380 -5.89 -10.81 6.33
N HIS A 381 -6.07 -10.11 5.21
CA HIS A 381 -4.99 -9.94 4.26
C HIS A 381 -4.02 -8.83 4.70
N SER A 382 -4.54 -7.73 5.25
CA SER A 382 -3.75 -6.56 5.67
C SER A 382 -2.76 -6.10 4.58
N THR A 383 -3.28 -5.65 3.43
CA THR A 383 -2.49 -5.24 2.26
C THR A 383 -1.35 -4.28 2.62
N SER A 384 -1.62 -3.27 3.45
CA SER A 384 -0.59 -2.46 4.12
C SER A 384 -0.29 -3.04 5.52
N GLY A 385 0.48 -4.12 5.56
CA GLY A 385 0.75 -4.90 6.78
C GLY A 385 1.85 -4.33 7.69
N ILE A 386 2.77 -3.52 7.15
CA ILE A 386 3.92 -3.02 7.91
C ILE A 386 3.51 -2.01 8.99
N GLY A 387 4.35 -1.90 10.02
CA GLY A 387 4.32 -0.76 10.92
C GLY A 387 4.79 0.50 10.21
N LEU A 388 3.88 1.46 10.01
CA LEU A 388 4.20 2.75 9.40
C LEU A 388 5.08 3.57 10.37
N PRO A 389 6.34 3.88 10.02
CA PRO A 389 7.28 4.46 10.98
C PRO A 389 6.96 5.93 11.26
N ARG A 390 6.95 6.30 12.52
CA ARG A 390 6.83 7.68 13.02
C ARG A 390 8.01 7.99 13.92
N GLN A 391 8.54 9.20 13.82
CA GLN A 391 9.64 9.65 14.64
C GLN A 391 9.11 10.52 15.78
N VAL A 392 9.54 10.19 17.00
CA VAL A 392 9.38 11.04 18.18
C VAL A 392 10.09 12.36 17.90
N PRO A 393 9.41 13.53 18.01
CA PRO A 393 9.97 14.80 17.57
C PRO A 393 11.30 15.12 18.27
N PRO A 394 12.34 15.55 17.54
CA PRO A 394 13.66 15.86 18.11
C PRO A 394 13.64 16.93 19.22
N ASP A 395 12.65 17.82 19.19
CA ASP A 395 12.42 18.94 20.10
C ASP A 395 11.44 18.61 21.24
N SER A 396 10.99 17.35 21.37
CA SER A 396 10.06 16.92 22.41
C SER A 396 10.74 16.44 23.70
N LYS A 397 9.94 16.18 24.74
CA LYS A 397 10.39 15.52 25.98
C LYS A 397 10.57 14.00 25.84
N GLY A 398 10.35 13.43 24.65
CA GLY A 398 10.23 11.99 24.44
C GLY A 398 8.82 11.47 24.75
N LEU A 399 8.65 10.14 24.72
CA LEU A 399 7.40 9.45 25.00
C LEU A 399 7.60 8.44 26.14
N HIS A 400 6.72 8.45 27.14
CA HIS A 400 6.58 7.34 28.08
C HIS A 400 5.39 6.48 27.67
N TYR A 401 5.60 5.18 27.54
CA TYR A 401 4.54 4.24 27.19
C TYR A 401 4.85 2.83 27.73
N LYS A 402 3.87 2.23 28.43
CA LYS A 402 3.95 0.91 29.08
C LYS A 402 5.28 0.66 29.82
N GLY A 403 5.72 1.61 30.63
CA GLY A 403 6.95 1.49 31.44
C GLY A 403 8.25 1.75 30.69
N HIS A 404 8.20 2.00 29.38
CA HIS A 404 9.37 2.35 28.57
C HIS A 404 9.43 3.85 28.30
N TYR A 405 10.65 4.39 28.29
CA TYR A 405 10.94 5.75 27.82
C TYR A 405 11.57 5.71 26.44
N PHE A 406 10.95 6.40 25.49
CA PHE A 406 11.41 6.57 24.12
C PHE A 406 11.92 8.00 23.94
N PRO A 407 13.25 8.20 23.86
CA PRO A 407 13.82 9.53 23.71
C PRO A 407 13.49 10.15 22.33
N PRO A 408 13.63 11.47 22.18
CA PRO A 408 13.56 12.16 20.89
C PRO A 408 14.39 11.47 19.79
N GLY A 409 13.86 11.44 18.57
CA GLY A 409 14.50 10.77 17.43
C GLY A 409 14.27 9.25 17.34
N THR A 410 13.69 8.63 18.38
CA THR A 410 13.24 7.23 18.32
C THR A 410 12.14 7.08 17.26
N VAL A 411 12.19 6.02 16.47
CA VAL A 411 11.16 5.63 15.52
C VAL A 411 10.25 4.60 16.16
N LEU A 412 8.95 4.84 16.11
CA LEU A 412 7.90 3.96 16.60
C LEU A 412 6.98 3.57 15.45
N SER A 413 6.49 2.34 15.46
CA SER A 413 5.51 1.86 14.50
C SER A 413 4.56 0.85 15.12
N VAL A 414 3.35 0.74 14.57
CA VAL A 414 2.34 -0.23 14.97
C VAL A 414 2.06 -1.14 13.77
N PRO A 415 2.48 -2.42 13.77
CA PRO A 415 2.37 -3.30 12.62
C PRO A 415 0.94 -3.79 12.42
N THR A 416 0.26 -3.24 11.41
CA THR A 416 -1.15 -3.52 11.09
C THR A 416 -1.43 -5.01 10.99
N TYR A 417 -0.57 -5.78 10.30
CA TYR A 417 -0.76 -7.23 10.17
C TYR A 417 -0.82 -7.93 11.54
N SER A 418 0.11 -7.65 12.44
CA SER A 418 0.16 -8.26 13.77
C SER A 418 -0.98 -7.80 14.67
N ILE A 419 -1.37 -6.52 14.60
CA ILE A 419 -2.57 -6.03 15.32
C ILE A 419 -3.82 -6.77 14.82
N HIS A 420 -3.98 -6.93 13.51
CA HIS A 420 -5.12 -7.58 12.90
C HIS A 420 -5.17 -9.10 13.13
N HIS A 421 -4.03 -9.74 13.47
CA HIS A 421 -3.91 -11.18 13.77
C HIS A 421 -3.67 -11.47 15.26
N SER A 422 -3.69 -10.46 16.13
CA SER A 422 -3.50 -10.65 17.56
C SER A 422 -4.64 -11.48 18.14
N LYS A 423 -4.33 -12.68 18.64
CA LYS A 423 -5.33 -13.53 19.34
C LYS A 423 -5.84 -12.91 20.63
N GLU A 424 -5.07 -11.97 21.19
CA GLU A 424 -5.43 -11.23 22.39
C GLU A 424 -6.50 -10.16 22.09
N ILE A 425 -6.53 -9.62 20.87
CA ILE A 425 -7.54 -8.65 20.41
C ILE A 425 -8.71 -9.35 19.73
N TRP A 426 -8.42 -10.27 18.80
CA TRP A 426 -9.40 -10.84 17.87
C TRP A 426 -9.93 -12.21 18.29
N GLY A 427 -9.39 -12.78 19.37
CA GLY A 427 -9.76 -14.10 19.88
C GLY A 427 -8.93 -15.25 19.30
N PRO A 428 -9.16 -16.49 19.77
CA PRO A 428 -8.40 -17.67 19.34
C PRO A 428 -8.50 -17.96 17.84
N ASP A 429 -9.56 -17.48 17.19
CA ASP A 429 -9.86 -17.63 15.76
C ASP A 429 -9.41 -16.40 14.92
N ALA A 430 -8.47 -15.59 15.42
CA ALA A 430 -7.89 -14.47 14.67
C ALA A 430 -7.32 -14.87 13.30
N ASP A 431 -6.78 -16.09 13.21
CA ASP A 431 -6.21 -16.70 12.00
C ASP A 431 -7.27 -17.38 11.10
N VAL A 432 -8.56 -17.24 11.42
CA VAL A 432 -9.67 -17.74 10.60
C VAL A 432 -10.33 -16.57 9.87
N PHE A 433 -10.53 -16.72 8.56
CA PHE A 433 -11.33 -15.78 7.77
C PHE A 433 -12.82 -16.00 8.09
N ARG A 434 -13.43 -15.08 8.85
CA ARG A 434 -14.83 -15.17 9.29
C ARG A 434 -15.54 -13.81 9.21
N PRO A 435 -16.24 -13.52 8.10
CA PRO A 435 -17.05 -12.30 7.96
C PRO A 435 -18.08 -12.11 9.09
N GLU A 436 -18.64 -13.17 9.65
CA GLU A 436 -19.62 -13.10 10.74
C GLU A 436 -19.08 -12.41 12.02
N ARG A 437 -17.75 -12.28 12.16
CA ARG A 437 -17.14 -11.53 13.27
C ARG A 437 -17.59 -10.07 13.31
N TRP A 438 -17.90 -9.49 12.15
CA TRP A 438 -18.29 -8.10 12.01
C TRP A 438 -19.69 -7.81 12.56
N GLU A 439 -20.49 -8.85 12.83
CA GLU A 439 -21.82 -8.74 13.45
C GLU A 439 -21.74 -8.40 14.95
N SER A 440 -20.61 -8.68 15.61
CA SER A 440 -20.48 -8.59 17.08
C SER A 440 -19.10 -8.13 17.57
N LEU A 441 -18.53 -7.10 16.94
CA LEU A 441 -17.23 -6.56 17.36
C LEU A 441 -17.27 -5.87 18.72
N THR A 442 -16.29 -6.21 19.56
CA THR A 442 -16.02 -5.45 20.79
C THR A 442 -15.48 -4.04 20.47
N PRO A 443 -15.61 -3.06 21.38
CA PRO A 443 -15.01 -1.74 21.20
C PRO A 443 -13.50 -1.80 20.92
N ARG A 444 -12.81 -2.74 21.59
CA ARG A 444 -11.38 -2.96 21.41
C ARG A 444 -11.02 -3.40 19.99
N GLN A 445 -11.75 -4.37 19.43
CA GLN A 445 -11.55 -4.83 18.06
C GLN A 445 -11.83 -3.72 17.03
N LYS A 446 -12.85 -2.90 17.27
CA LYS A 446 -13.14 -1.73 16.41
C LYS A 446 -11.97 -0.75 16.39
N ASN A 447 -11.37 -0.47 17.55
CA ASN A 447 -10.22 0.42 17.66
C ASN A 447 -8.95 -0.17 17.04
N ALA A 448 -8.80 -1.49 17.09
CA ALA A 448 -7.66 -2.21 16.51
C ALA A 448 -7.75 -2.38 14.98
N PHE A 449 -8.92 -2.16 14.36
CA PHE A 449 -9.09 -2.26 12.92
C PHE A 449 -8.64 -0.98 12.21
N ILE A 450 -7.42 -1.01 11.67
CA ILE A 450 -6.76 0.16 11.05
C ILE A 450 -6.21 -0.13 9.64
N PRO A 451 -6.99 -0.73 8.71
CA PRO A 451 -6.50 -1.03 7.36
C PRO A 451 -6.10 0.21 6.56
N PHE A 452 -6.63 1.37 6.94
CA PHE A 452 -6.34 2.68 6.35
C PHE A 452 -5.44 3.56 7.23
N SER A 453 -4.73 2.97 8.21
CA SER A 453 -4.02 3.69 9.28
C SER A 453 -4.97 4.57 10.12
N TYR A 454 -4.41 5.25 11.14
CA TYR A 454 -5.15 6.15 12.02
C TYR A 454 -4.60 7.59 12.00
N GLY A 455 -5.42 8.55 12.42
CA GLY A 455 -5.04 9.94 12.70
C GLY A 455 -4.71 10.81 11.47
N PRO A 456 -3.92 11.90 11.63
CA PRO A 456 -3.74 12.94 10.60
C PRO A 456 -3.02 12.46 9.34
N ARG A 457 -2.42 11.26 9.39
CA ARG A 457 -1.70 10.63 8.29
C ARG A 457 -2.46 9.41 7.71
N ALA A 458 -3.70 9.16 8.15
CA ALA A 458 -4.55 8.09 7.62
C ALA A 458 -4.82 8.24 6.12
N CYS A 459 -5.15 7.15 5.44
CA CYS A 459 -5.43 7.13 4.01
C CYS A 459 -6.48 8.19 3.65
N VAL A 460 -6.17 9.03 2.67
CA VAL A 460 -7.12 10.04 2.17
C VAL A 460 -8.15 9.41 1.24
N GLY A 461 -7.76 8.35 0.51
CA GLY A 461 -8.58 7.66 -0.48
C GLY A 461 -9.52 6.59 0.09
N ARG A 462 -9.70 6.53 1.42
CA ARG A 462 -10.51 5.49 2.09
C ARG A 462 -11.90 5.31 1.46
N ASN A 463 -12.62 6.41 1.26
CA ASN A 463 -13.99 6.37 0.72
C ASN A 463 -14.03 5.84 -0.73
N VAL A 464 -13.02 6.18 -1.55
CA VAL A 464 -12.92 5.69 -2.93
C VAL A 464 -12.60 4.19 -2.93
N ALA A 465 -11.63 3.76 -2.12
CA ALA A 465 -11.27 2.35 -2.01
C ALA A 465 -12.44 1.48 -1.50
N GLU A 466 -13.19 1.97 -0.51
CA GLU A 466 -14.38 1.26 -0.01
C GLU A 466 -15.47 1.15 -1.09
N MET A 467 -15.69 2.21 -1.89
CA MET A 467 -16.61 2.18 -3.04
C MET A 467 -16.14 1.19 -4.11
N GLU A 468 -14.88 1.31 -4.56
CA GLU A 468 -14.30 0.44 -5.58
C GLU A 468 -14.36 -1.02 -5.15
N MET A 469 -13.90 -1.37 -3.95
CA MET A 469 -13.90 -2.75 -3.48
C MET A 469 -15.31 -3.34 -3.43
N LYS A 470 -16.30 -2.58 -2.95
CA LYS A 470 -17.71 -3.02 -2.89
C LYS A 470 -18.29 -3.24 -4.28
N LEU A 471 -18.06 -2.32 -5.22
CA LEU A 471 -18.52 -2.46 -6.60
C LEU A 471 -17.84 -3.64 -7.30
N ILE A 472 -16.52 -3.78 -7.16
CA ILE A 472 -15.74 -4.88 -7.75
C ILE A 472 -16.29 -6.22 -7.29
N VAL A 473 -16.38 -6.45 -5.98
CA VAL A 473 -16.86 -7.73 -5.45
C VAL A 473 -18.31 -7.99 -5.79
N ALA A 474 -19.19 -6.99 -5.67
CA ALA A 474 -20.60 -7.16 -6.01
C ALA A 474 -20.76 -7.56 -7.48
N THR A 475 -19.97 -6.96 -8.38
CA THR A 475 -19.98 -7.26 -9.82
C THR A 475 -19.58 -8.70 -10.09
N TRP A 476 -18.38 -9.13 -9.67
CA TRP A 476 -17.91 -10.47 -10.02
C TRP A 476 -18.62 -11.57 -9.24
N ALA A 477 -18.87 -11.36 -7.93
CA ALA A 477 -19.45 -12.39 -7.09
C ALA A 477 -20.88 -12.70 -7.50
N ARG A 478 -21.64 -11.70 -7.96
CA ARG A 478 -22.99 -11.87 -8.47
C ARG A 478 -23.05 -12.53 -9.85
N ARG A 479 -22.11 -12.23 -10.74
CA ARG A 479 -22.19 -12.67 -12.13
C ARG A 479 -21.57 -14.04 -12.38
N TYR A 480 -20.55 -14.40 -11.61
CA TYR A 480 -19.71 -15.53 -11.93
C TYR A 480 -19.70 -16.59 -10.82
N GLU A 481 -19.54 -17.82 -11.26
CA GLU A 481 -19.04 -18.88 -10.41
C GLU A 481 -17.52 -19.00 -10.60
N VAL A 482 -16.80 -19.07 -9.48
CA VAL A 482 -15.33 -19.05 -9.44
C VAL A 482 -14.84 -20.33 -8.76
N VAL A 483 -13.87 -20.99 -9.38
CA VAL A 483 -13.16 -22.14 -8.82
C VAL A 483 -11.69 -21.79 -8.68
N LEU A 484 -11.11 -21.99 -7.49
CA LEU A 484 -9.68 -21.80 -7.29
C LEU A 484 -8.90 -22.94 -7.95
N ARG A 485 -7.87 -22.60 -8.73
CA ARG A 485 -6.97 -23.58 -9.36
C ARG A 485 -5.61 -23.67 -8.65
N GLN A 486 -5.50 -23.09 -7.46
CA GLN A 486 -4.32 -23.17 -6.60
C GLN A 486 -4.70 -23.28 -5.12
N ASN A 487 -3.85 -23.99 -4.35
CA ASN A 487 -4.07 -24.24 -2.93
C ASN A 487 -3.59 -23.12 -2.02
N HIS A 488 -2.71 -22.24 -2.48
CA HIS A 488 -2.14 -21.16 -1.68
C HIS A 488 -2.06 -19.91 -2.53
N MET A 489 -2.25 -18.74 -1.92
CA MET A 489 -1.99 -17.45 -2.55
C MET A 489 -0.68 -16.93 -1.97
N ASP A 490 0.40 -17.17 -2.69
CA ASP A 490 1.72 -16.71 -2.29
C ASP A 490 1.76 -15.18 -2.28
N THR A 491 2.45 -14.62 -1.29
CA THR A 491 2.60 -13.17 -1.17
C THR A 491 4.05 -12.77 -1.05
N ARG A 492 4.39 -11.62 -1.62
CA ARG A 492 5.68 -10.97 -1.44
C ARG A 492 5.48 -9.56 -0.94
N GLU A 493 6.29 -9.15 0.02
CA GLU A 493 6.19 -7.82 0.60
C GLU A 493 7.19 -6.85 -0.03
N GLY A 494 6.69 -5.68 -0.42
CA GLY A 494 7.49 -4.48 -0.61
C GLY A 494 7.09 -3.43 0.41
N PHE A 495 6.38 -2.40 -0.05
CA PHE A 495 5.60 -1.54 0.85
C PHE A 495 4.26 -2.18 1.24
N LEU A 496 3.66 -2.93 0.30
CA LEU A 496 2.45 -3.70 0.49
C LEU A 496 2.79 -5.19 0.51
N ARG A 497 1.96 -5.98 1.18
CA ARG A 497 1.87 -7.43 1.03
C ARG A 497 1.06 -7.73 -0.22
N LYS A 498 1.70 -8.29 -1.25
CA LYS A 498 1.10 -8.47 -2.58
C LYS A 498 0.95 -9.94 -2.93
N PRO A 499 -0.21 -10.40 -3.42
CA PRO A 499 -0.30 -11.68 -4.12
C PRO A 499 0.69 -11.73 -5.29
N LEU A 500 1.25 -12.92 -5.57
CA LEU A 500 2.13 -13.16 -6.72
C LEU A 500 1.40 -13.67 -7.96
N GLY A 501 0.13 -14.04 -7.81
CA GLY A 501 -0.74 -14.58 -8.85
C GLY A 501 -1.91 -15.32 -8.20
N LEU A 502 -3.03 -15.41 -8.91
CA LEU A 502 -4.19 -16.16 -8.46
C LEU A 502 -4.92 -16.81 -9.65
N GLU A 503 -4.54 -18.05 -9.94
CA GLU A 503 -5.12 -18.91 -10.96
C GLU A 503 -6.53 -19.37 -10.55
N ILE A 504 -7.51 -19.02 -11.39
CA ILE A 504 -8.92 -19.37 -11.21
C ILE A 504 -9.53 -19.93 -12.48
N GLY A 505 -10.62 -20.69 -12.32
CA GLY A 505 -11.60 -20.97 -13.35
C GLY A 505 -12.83 -20.09 -13.16
N LEU A 506 -13.26 -19.40 -14.21
CA LEU A 506 -14.39 -18.49 -14.20
C LEU A 506 -15.48 -19.00 -15.15
N ARG A 507 -16.73 -19.10 -14.69
CA ARG A 507 -17.91 -19.37 -15.54
C ARG A 507 -19.06 -18.46 -15.17
N ARG A 508 -20.00 -18.24 -16.09
CA ARG A 508 -21.22 -17.49 -15.77
C ARG A 508 -22.06 -18.28 -14.78
N ARG A 509 -22.60 -17.60 -13.77
CA ARG A 509 -23.57 -18.19 -12.86
C ARG A 509 -24.95 -18.23 -13.53
N HIS A 510 -25.72 -19.28 -13.25
CA HIS A 510 -27.07 -19.47 -13.77
C HIS A 510 -28.14 -18.89 -12.85
#